data_AF-A0A2Z6MS88-F1
#
_entry.id   AF-A0A2Z6MS88-F1
#
_cell.length_a   1.000
_cell.length_b   1.000
_cell.length_c   1.000
_cell.angle_alpha   90.00
_cell.angle_beta   90.00
_cell.angle_gamma   90.00
#
_symmetry.space_group_name_H-M   'P 1'
#
loop_
_entity.id
_entity.type
_entity.pdbx_description
1 polymer ?
#
loop_
_entity_poly.entity_id
_entity_poly.type
_entity_poly.pdbx_seq_one_letter_code
_entity_poly.pdbx_strand_id
1 'polypeptide(L)'
;MQVVKGGILEVSVQTYGGGLWHTWFDRDLTVAGRVILRKEIAGSVSDSHRLVRLEEPIMRVPTLAIHLDSVNDGFKVNTQTNLLPILATSRKVIPHL
;
A
#
# COMPACT_ATOMS: atom_id res chain seq x y z
N MET A 1 0.33 3.35 -8.56
CA MET A 1 0.61 4.80 -8.49
C MET A 1 0.49 5.17 -7.01
N GLN A 2 1.40 5.97 -6.46
CA GLN A 2 1.35 6.36 -5.04
C GLN A 2 0.46 7.60 -4.87
N VAL A 3 -0.26 7.69 -3.75
CA VAL A 3 -1.12 8.84 -3.42
C VAL A 3 -0.57 9.51 -2.18
N VAL A 4 -0.48 10.84 -2.18
CA VAL A 4 -0.09 11.62 -1.00
C VAL A 4 -1.33 12.33 -0.47
N LYS A 5 -1.74 12.00 0.76
CA LYS A 5 -2.92 12.58 1.41
C LYS A 5 -2.59 12.92 2.85
N GLY A 6 -2.77 14.18 3.25
CA GLY A 6 -2.58 14.60 4.65
C GLY A 6 -1.18 14.33 5.23
N GLY A 7 -0.12 14.34 4.41
CA GLY A 7 1.24 14.01 4.86
C GLY A 7 1.53 12.50 4.95
N ILE A 8 0.65 11.67 4.41
CA ILE A 8 0.77 10.21 4.38
C ILE A 8 0.97 9.75 2.94
N LEU A 9 1.88 8.80 2.75
CA LEU A 9 2.12 8.09 1.50
C LEU A 9 1.32 6.79 1.51
N GLU A 10 0.36 6.69 0.62
CA GLU A 10 -0.50 5.52 0.42
C GLU A 10 -0.15 4.80 -0.88
N VAL A 11 -0.33 3.49 -0.91
CA VAL A 11 -0.13 2.66 -2.10
C VAL A 11 -1.48 2.26 -2.68
N SER A 12 -1.74 2.59 -3.96
CA SER A 12 -2.94 2.09 -4.63
C SER A 12 -2.87 0.57 -4.79
N VAL A 13 -3.96 -0.10 -4.42
CA VAL A 13 -4.12 -1.56 -4.51
C VAL A 13 -5.31 -1.91 -5.40
N GLN A 14 -5.35 -3.16 -5.85
CA GLN A 14 -6.49 -3.73 -6.54
C GLN A 14 -6.90 -5.01 -5.81
N THR A 15 -8.19 -5.14 -5.50
CA THR A 15 -8.75 -6.35 -4.91
C THR A 15 -8.72 -7.50 -5.90
N TYR A 16 -8.21 -8.64 -5.48
CA TYR A 16 -8.22 -9.87 -6.26
C TYR A 16 -9.12 -10.92 -5.58
N GLY A 17 -10.10 -11.45 -6.32
CA GLY A 17 -11.07 -12.42 -5.82
C GLY A 17 -12.15 -11.82 -4.90
N GLY A 18 -12.89 -12.70 -4.22
CA GLY A 18 -13.98 -12.34 -3.29
C GLY A 18 -13.52 -12.28 -1.83
N GLY A 19 -12.48 -11.51 -1.54
CA GLY A 19 -11.87 -11.46 -0.21
C GLY A 19 -12.80 -10.94 0.89
N LEU A 20 -12.59 -11.43 2.12
CA LEU A 20 -13.21 -10.88 3.33
C LEU A 20 -12.47 -9.61 3.76
N TRP A 21 -12.72 -8.48 3.08
CA TRP A 21 -11.87 -7.29 3.17
C TRP A 21 -11.73 -6.67 4.56
N HIS A 22 -12.68 -6.87 5.45
CA HIS A 22 -12.58 -6.40 6.84
C HIS A 22 -11.39 -7.03 7.60
N THR A 23 -10.93 -8.23 7.22
CA THR A 23 -9.82 -8.91 7.92
C THR A 23 -8.44 -8.36 7.59
N TRP A 24 -8.35 -7.52 6.55
CA TRP A 24 -7.13 -6.87 6.09
C TRP A 24 -6.80 -5.60 6.86
N PHE A 25 -7.79 -5.04 7.56
CA PHE A 25 -7.58 -3.88 8.42
C PHE A 25 -6.74 -4.26 9.65
N ASP A 26 -5.94 -3.30 10.10
CA ASP A 26 -5.10 -3.39 11.30
C ASP A 26 -4.16 -4.61 11.33
N ARG A 27 -3.77 -5.08 10.14
CA ARG A 27 -2.73 -6.08 9.95
C ARG A 27 -1.41 -5.43 9.60
N ASP A 28 -0.35 -6.04 10.09
CA ASP A 28 1.01 -5.76 9.67
C ASP A 28 1.22 -6.44 8.31
N LEU A 29 1.25 -5.64 7.25
CA LEU A 29 1.29 -6.11 5.87
C LEU A 29 2.69 -5.89 5.27
N THR A 30 3.08 -6.81 4.40
CA THR A 30 4.26 -6.72 3.54
C THR A 30 3.89 -6.94 2.08
N VAL A 31 4.85 -6.78 1.18
CA VAL A 31 4.69 -7.04 -0.25
C VAL A 31 5.58 -8.20 -0.69
N ALA A 32 5.02 -9.04 -1.55
CA ALA A 32 5.75 -10.07 -2.28
C ALA A 32 5.23 -10.12 -3.72
N GLY A 33 6.11 -10.47 -4.67
CA GLY A 33 5.73 -10.54 -6.06
C GLY A 33 6.91 -10.70 -7.01
N ARG A 34 6.70 -10.30 -8.27
CA ARG A 34 7.68 -10.38 -9.34
C ARG A 34 7.91 -9.01 -9.95
N VAL A 35 9.17 -8.66 -10.14
CA VAL A 35 9.60 -7.46 -10.88
C VAL A 35 10.25 -7.87 -12.20
N ILE A 36 10.00 -7.11 -13.25
CA ILE A 36 10.70 -7.22 -14.54
C ILE A 36 11.73 -6.10 -14.60
N LEU A 37 12.98 -6.48 -14.84
CA LEU A 37 14.15 -5.62 -14.86
C LEU A 37 14.74 -5.62 -16.26
N ARG A 38 14.85 -4.44 -16.84
CA ARG A 38 15.62 -4.23 -18.06
C ARG A 38 17.11 -4.31 -17.74
N LYS A 39 17.85 -5.13 -18.49
CA LYS A 39 19.30 -5.27 -18.43
C LYS A 39 19.91 -4.85 -19.75
N GLU A 40 20.93 -4.00 -19.67
CA GLU A 40 21.76 -3.65 -20.81
C GLU A 40 23.16 -4.20 -20.58
N ILE A 41 23.63 -5.08 -21.47
CA ILE A 41 24.97 -5.65 -21.42
C ILE A 41 25.59 -5.49 -22.82
N ALA A 42 26.72 -4.78 -22.88
CA ALA A 42 27.46 -4.54 -24.12
C ALA A 42 26.59 -4.03 -25.30
N GLY A 43 25.64 -3.12 -25.02
CA GLY A 43 24.74 -2.53 -26.02
C GLY A 43 23.55 -3.41 -26.44
N SER A 44 23.39 -4.60 -25.85
CA SER A 44 22.20 -5.44 -26.03
C SER A 44 21.25 -5.27 -24.84
N VAL A 45 19.98 -5.01 -25.14
CA VAL A 45 18.90 -4.87 -24.13
C VAL A 45 18.14 -6.20 -24.02
N SER A 46 18.01 -6.70 -22.79
CA SER A 46 17.24 -7.90 -22.46
C SER A 46 16.39 -7.67 -21.22
N ASP A 47 15.27 -8.38 -21.11
CA ASP A 47 14.42 -8.36 -19.91
C ASP A 47 14.71 -9.58 -19.04
N SER A 48 14.79 -9.37 -17.73
CA SER A 48 14.94 -10.43 -16.73
C SER A 48 13.93 -10.24 -15.61
N HIS A 49 13.53 -11.32 -14.94
CA HIS A 49 12.62 -11.23 -13.81
C HIS A 49 13.29 -11.60 -12.50
N ARG A 50 12.78 -11.05 -11.40
CA ARG A 50 13.18 -11.37 -10.03
C ARG A 50 11.94 -11.51 -9.15
N LEU A 51 11.98 -12.48 -8.25
CA LEU A 51 11.03 -12.55 -7.14
C LEU A 51 11.52 -11.63 -6.02
N VAL A 52 10.59 -10.95 -5.38
CA VAL A 52 10.84 -10.04 -4.27
C VAL A 52 9.86 -10.38 -3.16
N ARG A 53 10.36 -10.40 -1.93
CA ARG A 53 9.57 -10.44 -0.71
C ARG A 53 10.30 -9.60 0.32
N LEU A 54 9.59 -8.68 0.96
CA LEU A 54 10.12 -7.98 2.12
C LEU A 54 9.74 -8.78 3.38
N GLU A 55 10.69 -8.99 4.27
CA GLU A 55 10.48 -9.73 5.53
C GLU A 55 9.74 -8.86 6.56
N GLU A 56 9.96 -7.55 6.51
CA GLU A 56 9.40 -6.59 7.47
C GLU A 56 7.99 -6.13 7.08
N PRO A 57 7.13 -5.83 8.08
CA PRO A 57 5.84 -5.21 7.81
C PRO A 57 6.02 -3.72 7.51
N ILE A 58 5.86 -3.37 6.24
CA ILE A 58 6.06 -2.01 5.74
C ILE A 58 4.75 -1.25 5.50
N MET A 59 3.60 -1.91 5.63
CA MET A 59 2.31 -1.34 5.27
C MET A 59 1.21 -1.70 6.25
N ARG A 60 0.20 -0.83 6.38
CA ARG A 60 -1.00 -1.08 7.19
C ARG A 60 -2.21 -0.36 6.62
N VAL A 61 -3.38 -1.03 6.66
CA VAL A 61 -4.68 -0.41 6.40
C VAL A 61 -5.35 -0.14 7.75
N PRO A 62 -5.31 1.09 8.29
CA PRO A 62 -5.86 1.36 9.61
C PRO A 62 -7.40 1.44 9.59
N THR A 63 -8.06 1.02 10.67
CA THR A 63 -9.47 1.32 10.88
C THR A 63 -9.68 2.80 11.24
N LEU A 64 -10.85 3.34 10.87
CA LEU A 64 -11.31 4.61 11.42
C LEU A 64 -11.68 4.40 12.89
N ALA A 65 -11.29 5.33 13.75
CA ALA A 65 -11.63 5.25 15.17
C ALA A 65 -13.15 5.19 15.36
N ILE A 66 -13.63 4.27 16.21
CA ILE A 66 -15.06 4.03 16.45
C ILE A 66 -15.82 5.30 16.88
N HIS A 67 -15.16 6.21 17.61
CA HIS A 67 -15.76 7.48 18.04
C HIS A 67 -16.17 8.39 16.87
N LEU A 68 -15.56 8.20 15.69
CA LEU A 68 -15.81 8.94 14.46
C LEU A 68 -16.72 8.18 13.49
N ASP A 69 -17.15 6.97 13.85
CA ASP A 69 -18.05 6.15 13.04
C ASP A 69 -19.43 6.08 13.70
N SER A 70 -20.46 6.53 12.99
CA SER A 70 -21.84 6.41 13.45
C SER A 70 -22.30 4.96 13.27
N VAL A 71 -22.20 4.18 14.34
CA VAL A 71 -22.39 2.71 14.48
C VAL A 71 -23.72 2.15 13.89
N ASN A 72 -24.61 2.98 13.35
CA ASN A 72 -25.99 2.61 13.06
C ASN A 72 -26.18 1.60 11.90
N ASP A 73 -25.26 1.50 10.92
CA ASP A 73 -25.47 0.67 9.70
C ASP A 73 -24.39 -0.40 9.44
N GLY A 74 -23.43 -0.56 10.35
CA GLY A 74 -22.28 -1.45 10.18
C GLY A 74 -21.27 -0.95 9.14
N PHE A 75 -19.98 -1.14 9.42
CA PHE A 75 -18.90 -0.66 8.54
C PHE A 75 -18.91 -1.39 7.19
N LYS A 76 -19.30 -0.68 6.12
CA LYS A 76 -19.23 -1.18 4.74
C LYS A 76 -17.94 -0.72 4.09
N VAL A 77 -17.02 -1.66 3.88
CA VAL A 77 -15.72 -1.39 3.25
C VAL A 77 -15.92 -0.91 1.81
N ASN A 78 -15.50 0.32 1.51
CA ASN A 78 -15.26 0.75 0.13
C ASN A 78 -13.86 0.30 -0.30
N THR A 79 -13.79 -0.64 -1.24
CA THR A 79 -12.53 -1.26 -1.68
C THR A 79 -11.58 -0.29 -2.37
N GLN A 80 -12.08 0.83 -2.92
CA GLN A 80 -11.28 1.82 -3.61
C GLN A 80 -10.69 2.86 -2.67
N THR A 81 -11.44 3.27 -1.63
CA THR A 81 -11.07 4.39 -0.77
C THR A 81 -10.65 4.00 0.64
N ASN A 82 -11.09 2.84 1.16
CA ASN A 82 -10.76 2.40 2.52
C ASN A 82 -9.64 1.37 2.58
N LEU A 83 -9.29 0.71 1.47
CA LEU A 83 -8.25 -0.33 1.44
C LEU A 83 -6.88 0.17 0.98
N LEU A 84 -6.65 1.48 0.97
CA LEU A 84 -5.34 2.04 0.61
C LEU A 84 -4.40 1.90 1.81
N PRO A 85 -3.38 1.01 1.78
CA PRO A 85 -2.42 0.91 2.86
C PRO A 85 -1.53 2.14 2.93
N ILE A 86 -1.24 2.55 4.16
CA ILE A 86 -0.21 3.52 4.49
C ILE A 86 1.15 2.84 4.43
N LEU A 87 2.09 3.45 3.71
CA LEU A 87 3.48 3.01 3.58
C LEU A 87 4.44 3.86 4.42
N ALA A 88 4.25 5.18 4.41
CA ALA A 88 5.14 6.11 5.09
C ALA A 88 4.46 7.46 5.37
N THR A 89 5.10 8.32 6.15
CA THR A 89 4.75 9.73 6.28
C THR A 89 5.67 10.56 5.37
N SER A 90 5.12 11.51 4.61
CA SER A 90 5.94 12.49 3.91
C SER A 90 6.35 13.61 4.87
N ARG A 91 7.63 13.62 5.28
CA ARG A 91 8.18 14.83 5.93
C ARG A 91 8.36 15.89 4.86
N LYS A 92 7.71 17.04 5.04
CA LYS A 92 8.09 18.26 4.31
C LYS A 92 9.47 18.68 4.85
N VAL A 93 10.54 18.34 4.12
CA VAL A 93 11.86 18.88 4.42
C VAL A 93 11.79 20.37 4.09
N ILE A 94 11.87 21.23 5.11
CA ILE A 94 12.10 22.66 4.92
C ILE A 94 13.58 22.75 4.53
N PRO A 95 13.93 23.16 3.31
CA PRO A 95 15.30 22.99 2.82
C PRO A 95 16.35 23.85 3.52
N HIS A 96 16.00 24.64 4.55
CA HIS A 96 16.87 25.64 5.18
C HIS A 96 16.85 25.57 6.73
N LEU A 97 16.47 24.44 7.33
CA LEU A 97 16.71 24.12 8.74
C LEU A 97 17.41 22.76 8.85
#